data_AF-A0A2M9XHG2-F1
#
_entry.id   AF-A0A2M9XHG2-F1
#
_cell.length_a   1.000
_cell.length_b   1.000
_cell.length_c   1.000
_cell.angle_alpha   90.00
_cell.angle_beta   90.00
_cell.angle_gamma   90.00
#
_symmetry.space_group_name_H-M   'P 1'
#
loop_
_entity.id
_entity.type
_entity.pdbx_description
1 polymer ?
#
loop_
_entity_poly.entity_id
_entity_poly.type
_entity_poly.pdbx_seq_one_letter_code
_entity_poly.pdbx_strand_id
1 'polypeptide(L)'
;MGSRTSFFISLSIHAVLFLSYYLVRNLNPENFSEQIKLSLTKGQIPSVHFSLPKSSGEGPDTSSDSGLAGTPEAEIERFKNEIHFPPEALEQRLESDCSWEVVIGSNGTARKVTTIKPCKYKVFETQFRRSVSSWKFQLPEGNIIIIPVSFRIESDE
;
A
#
# COMPACT_ATOMS: atom_id res chain seq x y z
N MET A 1 -51.56 11.54 18.06
CA MET A 1 -50.10 11.67 18.31
C MET A 1 -49.37 11.20 17.05
N GLY A 2 -48.65 12.05 16.31
CA GLY A 2 -47.99 11.56 15.08
C GLY A 2 -46.99 12.52 14.43
N SER A 3 -47.21 13.83 14.51
CA SER A 3 -46.26 14.82 13.97
C SER A 3 -45.21 15.24 15.00
N ARG A 4 -45.57 15.40 16.28
CA ARG A 4 -44.63 15.84 17.31
C ARG A 4 -43.50 14.84 17.53
N THR A 5 -43.82 13.54 17.50
CA THR A 5 -42.85 12.45 17.67
C THR A 5 -41.87 12.33 16.51
N SER A 6 -42.31 12.56 15.26
CA SER A 6 -41.42 12.48 14.10
C SER A 6 -40.38 13.61 14.09
N PHE A 7 -40.74 14.81 14.56
CA PHE A 7 -39.79 15.90 14.75
C PHE A 7 -38.72 15.56 15.80
N PHE A 8 -39.11 14.97 16.94
CA PHE A 8 -38.15 14.56 17.96
C PHE A 8 -37.22 13.47 17.45
N ILE A 9 -37.73 12.47 16.74
CA ILE A 9 -36.91 11.38 16.19
C ILE A 9 -35.91 11.93 15.15
N SER A 10 -36.37 12.78 14.24
CA SER A 10 -35.50 13.42 13.24
C SER A 10 -34.41 14.26 13.91
N LEU A 11 -34.78 15.09 14.89
CA LEU A 11 -33.82 15.92 15.63
C LEU A 11 -32.79 15.06 16.37
N SER A 12 -33.21 13.95 16.98
CA SER A 12 -32.29 13.03 17.66
C SER A 12 -31.27 12.39 16.71
N ILE A 13 -31.70 11.99 15.50
CA ILE A 13 -30.77 11.41 14.51
C ILE A 13 -29.72 12.45 14.08
N HIS A 14 -30.17 13.67 13.77
CA HIS A 14 -29.25 14.75 13.38
C HIS A 14 -28.29 15.12 14.51
N ALA A 15 -28.77 15.15 15.76
CA ALA A 15 -27.94 15.43 16.93
C ALA A 15 -26.86 14.35 17.15
N VAL A 16 -27.20 13.07 16.99
CA VAL A 16 -26.24 11.96 17.13
C VAL A 16 -25.17 12.01 16.04
N LEU A 17 -25.56 12.29 14.78
CA LEU A 17 -24.62 12.41 13.66
C LEU A 17 -23.69 13.62 13.81
N PHE A 18 -24.22 14.74 14.28
CA PHE A 18 -23.42 15.94 14.53
C PHE A 18 -22.43 15.72 15.68
N LEU A 19 -22.87 15.06 16.76
CA LEU A 19 -22.04 14.75 17.91
C LEU A 19 -20.93 13.75 17.56
N SER A 20 -21.23 12.71 16.78
CA SER A 20 -20.22 11.72 16.36
C SER A 20 -19.17 12.34 15.43
N TYR A 21 -19.58 13.18 14.48
CA TYR A 21 -18.67 13.93 13.63
C TYR A 21 -17.74 14.84 14.45
N TYR A 22 -18.29 15.57 15.43
CA TYR A 22 -17.52 16.44 16.30
C TYR A 22 -16.53 15.65 17.17
N LEU A 23 -16.94 14.51 17.72
CA LEU A 23 -16.08 13.63 18.51
C LEU A 23 -14.93 13.05 17.67
N VAL A 24 -15.21 12.53 16.47
CA VAL A 24 -14.15 11.99 15.58
C VAL A 24 -13.14 13.07 15.19
N ARG A 25 -13.61 14.29 14.90
CA ARG A 25 -12.73 15.41 14.52
C ARG A 25 -11.87 15.91 15.69
N ASN A 26 -12.41 15.97 16.90
CA ASN A 26 -11.68 16.47 18.06
C ASN A 26 -10.81 15.41 18.76
N LEU A 27 -11.15 14.12 18.63
CA LEU A 27 -10.41 13.05 19.30
C LEU A 27 -9.21 12.53 18.50
N ASN A 28 -8.97 12.99 17.26
CA ASN A 28 -7.83 12.50 16.50
C ASN A 28 -7.17 13.51 15.54
N PRO A 29 -6.33 14.42 16.05
CA PRO A 29 -5.33 15.10 15.23
C PRO A 29 -3.89 14.63 15.48
N GLU A 30 -3.61 13.62 16.32
CA GLU A 30 -2.24 13.34 16.79
C GLU A 30 -1.81 11.87 16.77
N ASN A 31 -1.97 11.11 15.67
CA ASN A 31 -1.26 9.82 15.51
C ASN A 31 -0.91 9.45 14.05
N PHE A 32 -0.59 10.44 13.21
CA PHE A 32 0.07 10.18 11.92
C PHE A 32 1.12 11.26 11.64
N SER A 33 2.19 11.24 12.43
CA SER A 33 3.47 11.84 12.07
C SER A 33 4.53 11.06 12.84
N GLU A 34 4.97 9.97 12.22
CA GLU A 34 6.25 9.37 12.60
C GLU A 34 7.31 10.48 12.55
N GLN A 35 8.09 10.53 13.62
CA GLN A 35 9.08 11.55 13.91
C GLN A 35 10.12 11.64 12.79
N ILE A 36 9.90 12.51 11.81
CA ILE A 36 11.00 13.05 11.00
C ILE A 36 11.17 14.50 11.42
N LYS A 37 12.00 14.69 12.45
CA LYS A 37 12.38 16.00 12.97
C LYS A 37 13.42 16.64 12.04
N LEU A 38 12.98 17.08 10.87
CA LEU A 38 13.80 17.89 9.96
C LEU A 38 13.72 19.35 10.40
N SER A 39 14.67 19.77 11.24
CA SER A 39 14.90 21.19 11.49
C SER A 39 15.55 21.82 10.26
N LEU A 40 14.75 22.31 9.33
CA LEU A 40 15.20 23.10 8.19
C LEU A 40 15.30 24.57 8.61
N THR A 41 16.49 25.00 9.03
CA THR A 41 16.82 26.42 9.17
C THR A 41 17.10 26.99 7.78
N LYS A 42 16.29 27.97 7.36
CA LYS A 42 16.37 28.61 6.03
C LYS A 42 17.73 29.32 5.85
N GLY A 43 18.53 28.86 4.87
CA GLY A 43 19.71 29.59 4.39
C GLY A 43 21.08 28.92 4.55
N GLN A 44 21.15 27.68 5.06
CA GLN A 44 22.42 26.96 5.20
C GLN A 44 22.38 25.65 4.40
N ILE A 45 23.41 25.42 3.58
CA ILE A 45 23.59 24.16 2.83
C ILE A 45 23.88 23.07 3.88
N PRO A 46 23.04 22.01 4.00
CA PRO A 46 23.25 21.00 5.02
C PRO A 46 24.50 20.17 4.68
N SER A 47 25.51 20.20 5.57
CA SER A 47 26.67 19.32 5.47
C SER A 47 26.29 17.93 5.99
N VAL A 48 25.92 17.03 5.07
CA VAL A 48 25.63 15.64 5.41
C VAL A 48 26.97 14.90 5.48
N HIS A 49 27.44 14.62 6.69
CA HIS A 49 28.64 13.81 6.91
C HIS A 49 28.27 12.34 6.94
N PHE A 50 28.66 11.61 5.90
CA PHE A 50 28.59 10.16 5.84
C PHE A 50 29.92 9.57 6.32
N SER A 51 29.90 8.81 7.42
CA SER A 51 31.05 8.02 7.85
C SER A 51 30.99 6.64 7.19
N LEU A 52 31.67 6.46 6.06
CA LEU A 52 31.82 5.15 5.44
C LEU A 52 33.01 4.38 6.04
N PRO A 53 32.85 3.10 6.41
CA PRO A 53 33.96 2.27 6.85
C PRO A 53 34.95 2.03 5.70
N LYS A 54 36.24 2.12 6.02
CA LYS A 54 37.36 2.09 5.07
C LYS A 54 37.70 0.64 4.68
N SER A 55 36.81 -0.07 4.00
CA SER A 55 37.15 -1.33 3.32
C SER A 55 37.13 -1.14 1.81
N SER A 56 38.35 -0.99 1.29
CA SER A 56 38.84 -1.11 -0.09
C SER A 56 37.85 -1.59 -1.16
N GLY A 57 37.48 -0.68 -2.07
CA GLY A 57 37.71 -0.86 -3.51
C GLY A 57 37.05 -2.04 -4.22
N GLU A 58 35.73 -2.16 -4.14
CA GLU A 58 34.92 -2.77 -5.19
C GLU A 58 33.73 -1.80 -5.39
N GLY A 59 33.48 -1.37 -6.63
CA GLY A 59 32.28 -0.58 -6.91
C GLY A 59 31.04 -1.37 -6.47
N PRO A 60 29.93 -0.73 -6.09
CA PRO A 60 28.73 -1.50 -5.80
C PRO A 60 28.32 -2.20 -7.10
N ASP A 61 28.52 -3.51 -7.15
CA ASP A 61 27.76 -4.36 -8.04
C ASP A 61 26.29 -4.03 -7.77
N THR A 62 25.61 -3.53 -8.79
CA THR A 62 24.17 -3.33 -8.82
C THR A 62 23.48 -4.69 -8.79
N SER A 63 23.60 -5.41 -7.68
CA SER A 63 22.94 -6.69 -7.38
C SER A 63 23.45 -7.23 -6.04
N SER A 64 23.04 -6.62 -4.93
CA SER A 64 23.12 -7.28 -3.62
C SER A 64 21.88 -7.01 -2.78
N ASP A 65 20.71 -7.28 -3.35
CA ASP A 65 19.54 -7.69 -2.56
C ASP A 65 19.60 -9.21 -2.25
N SER A 66 20.79 -9.70 -1.90
CA SER A 66 21.03 -11.10 -1.54
C SER A 66 20.94 -11.35 -0.02
N GLY A 67 20.59 -10.32 0.76
CA GLY A 67 20.45 -10.40 2.22
C GLY A 67 19.01 -10.54 2.74
N LEU A 68 17.99 -10.29 1.92
CA LEU A 68 16.57 -10.28 2.34
C LEU A 68 15.70 -11.35 1.64
N ALA A 69 16.31 -12.19 0.80
CA ALA A 69 15.64 -13.30 0.15
C ALA A 69 14.98 -14.22 1.20
N GLY A 70 13.65 -14.29 1.19
CA GLY A 70 12.85 -15.11 2.10
C GLY A 70 12.06 -14.34 3.16
N THR A 71 12.18 -13.01 3.25
CA THR A 71 11.24 -12.21 4.05
C THR A 71 9.93 -11.94 3.28
N PRO A 72 8.76 -11.92 3.94
CA PRO A 72 7.50 -11.60 3.28
C PRO A 72 7.51 -10.25 2.57
N GLU A 73 8.13 -9.23 3.16
CA GLU A 73 8.16 -7.86 2.64
C GLU A 73 8.98 -7.76 1.36
N ALA A 74 10.19 -8.34 1.33
CA ALA A 74 11.03 -8.35 0.14
C ALA A 74 10.37 -9.15 -0.99
N GLU A 75 9.68 -10.25 -0.67
CA GLU A 75 8.96 -11.03 -1.67
C GLU A 75 7.79 -10.26 -2.29
N ILE A 76 7.06 -9.50 -1.47
CA ILE A 76 5.98 -8.62 -1.93
C ILE A 76 6.53 -7.56 -2.88
N GLU A 77 7.67 -6.95 -2.56
CA GLU A 77 8.31 -5.95 -3.42
C GLU A 77 8.77 -6.55 -4.75
N ARG A 78 9.43 -7.71 -4.72
CA ARG A 78 9.82 -8.45 -5.93
C ARG A 78 8.63 -8.77 -6.82
N PHE A 79 7.54 -9.24 -6.23
CA PHE A 79 6.32 -9.52 -6.98
C PHE A 79 5.67 -8.26 -7.56
N LYS A 80 5.65 -7.14 -6.80
CA LYS A 80 5.12 -5.87 -7.30
C LYS A 80 5.87 -5.37 -8.53
N ASN A 81 7.19 -5.53 -8.56
CA ASN A 81 8.01 -5.12 -9.69
C ASN A 81 7.77 -5.96 -10.96
N GLU A 82 7.24 -7.19 -10.82
CA GLU A 82 6.85 -8.05 -11.95
C GLU A 82 5.47 -7.70 -12.51
N ILE A 83 4.61 -7.02 -11.74
CA ILE A 83 3.27 -6.65 -12.20
C ILE A 83 3.38 -5.50 -13.19
N HIS A 84 3.18 -5.82 -14.46
CA HIS A 84 3.13 -4.84 -15.53
C HIS A 84 1.78 -4.14 -15.60
N PHE A 85 1.80 -2.85 -15.95
CA PHE A 85 0.61 -2.05 -16.18
C PHE A 85 -0.19 -2.58 -17.40
N PRO A 86 -1.51 -2.82 -17.30
CA PRO A 86 -2.31 -3.30 -18.42
C PRO A 86 -2.36 -2.28 -19.57
N PRO A 87 -2.11 -2.68 -20.83
CA PRO A 87 -2.10 -1.75 -21.96
C PRO A 87 -3.47 -1.08 -22.17
N GLU A 88 -4.57 -1.80 -21.93
CA GLU A 88 -5.93 -1.24 -22.11
C GLU A 88 -6.23 -0.12 -21.09
N ALA A 89 -5.65 -0.23 -19.89
CA ALA A 89 -5.78 0.78 -18.86
C ALA A 89 -4.89 1.99 -19.14
N LEU A 90 -3.73 1.77 -19.77
CA LEU A 90 -2.77 2.82 -20.10
C LEU A 90 -3.33 3.80 -21.14
N GLU A 91 -3.95 3.28 -22.21
CA GLU A 91 -4.58 4.09 -23.25
C GLU A 91 -5.68 5.01 -22.70
N GLN A 92 -6.45 4.51 -21.73
CA GLN A 92 -7.55 5.23 -21.08
C GLN A 92 -7.09 6.04 -19.86
N ARG A 93 -5.78 6.06 -19.56
CA ARG A 93 -5.18 6.70 -18.40
C ARG A 93 -5.89 6.35 -17.08
N LEU A 94 -6.23 5.07 -16.90
CA LEU A 94 -6.91 4.60 -15.71
C LEU A 94 -5.90 4.34 -14.60
N GLU A 95 -6.27 4.66 -13.37
CA GLU A 95 -5.44 4.39 -12.19
C GLU A 95 -6.29 3.74 -11.10
N SER A 96 -5.65 2.93 -10.24
CA SER A 96 -6.35 2.27 -9.14
C SER A 96 -5.39 1.78 -8.05
N ASP A 97 -5.83 1.93 -6.80
CA ASP A 97 -5.16 1.37 -5.62
C ASP A 97 -5.99 0.20 -5.07
N CYS A 98 -5.44 -1.00 -5.09
CA CYS A 98 -6.10 -2.22 -4.60
C CYS A 98 -5.18 -3.08 -3.74
N SER A 99 -5.78 -4.02 -3.00
CA SER A 99 -5.03 -4.95 -2.15
C SER A 99 -5.69 -6.32 -2.09
N TRP A 100 -4.84 -7.35 -2.06
CA TRP A 100 -5.26 -8.74 -1.99
C TRP A 100 -4.51 -9.47 -0.87
N GLU A 101 -5.22 -10.38 -0.24
CA GLU A 101 -4.66 -11.41 0.60
C GLU A 101 -4.32 -12.63 -0.26
N VAL A 102 -3.10 -13.13 -0.16
CA VAL A 102 -2.65 -14.33 -0.86
C VAL A 102 -2.19 -15.36 0.17
N VAL A 103 -2.79 -16.54 0.11
CA VAL A 103 -2.37 -17.70 0.90
C VAL A 103 -1.40 -18.53 0.06
N ILE A 104 -0.19 -18.72 0.57
CA ILE A 104 0.86 -19.50 -0.09
C ILE A 104 0.54 -20.99 0.03
N GLY A 105 0.50 -21.67 -1.11
CA GLY A 105 0.32 -23.11 -1.24
C GLY A 105 1.63 -23.85 -1.37
N SER A 106 1.54 -25.12 -1.74
CA SER A 106 2.69 -25.95 -2.01
C SER A 106 3.54 -25.36 -3.16
N ASN A 107 4.87 -25.53 -3.03
CA ASN A 107 5.85 -25.02 -4.00
C ASN A 107 5.83 -23.50 -4.22
N GLY A 108 5.33 -22.73 -3.24
CA GLY A 108 5.32 -21.26 -3.33
C GLY A 108 4.23 -20.70 -4.25
N THR A 109 3.27 -21.51 -4.68
CA THR A 109 2.19 -21.04 -5.57
C THR A 109 1.07 -20.35 -4.77
N ALA A 110 0.27 -19.50 -5.41
CA ALA A 110 -0.89 -18.91 -4.75
C ALA A 110 -2.03 -19.93 -4.64
N ARG A 111 -2.34 -20.38 -3.41
CA ARG A 111 -3.45 -21.33 -3.15
C ARG A 111 -4.81 -20.66 -3.17
N LYS A 112 -4.90 -19.48 -2.54
CA LYS A 112 -6.12 -18.69 -2.44
C LYS A 112 -5.78 -17.21 -2.53
N VAL A 113 -6.57 -16.48 -3.30
CA VAL A 113 -6.47 -15.03 -3.45
C VAL A 113 -7.80 -14.42 -3.03
N THR A 114 -7.79 -13.57 -2.00
CA THR A 114 -8.98 -12.87 -1.49
C THR A 114 -8.80 -11.38 -1.69
N THR A 115 -9.78 -10.71 -2.28
CA THR A 115 -9.76 -9.25 -2.44
C THR A 115 -10.07 -8.57 -1.11
N ILE A 116 -9.15 -7.76 -0.60
CA ILE A 116 -9.36 -6.93 0.61
C ILE A 116 -9.91 -5.57 0.18
N LYS A 117 -9.20 -4.89 -0.73
CA LYS A 117 -9.61 -3.63 -1.34
C LYS A 117 -9.79 -3.85 -2.85
N PRO A 118 -11.02 -3.79 -3.37
CA PRO A 118 -11.26 -3.99 -4.80
C PRO A 118 -10.65 -2.86 -5.63
N CYS A 119 -10.17 -3.18 -6.83
CA CYS A 119 -9.75 -2.16 -7.78
C CYS A 119 -10.97 -1.42 -8.33
N LYS A 120 -10.78 -0.16 -8.74
CA LYS A 120 -11.82 0.65 -9.38
C LYS A 120 -12.26 0.07 -10.73
N TYR A 121 -11.36 -0.59 -11.44
CA TYR A 121 -11.60 -1.18 -12.75
C TYR A 121 -11.18 -2.65 -12.77
N LYS A 122 -12.00 -3.49 -13.42
CA LYS A 122 -11.78 -4.95 -13.49
C LYS A 122 -10.49 -5.37 -14.20
N VAL A 123 -10.00 -4.55 -15.12
CA VAL A 123 -8.76 -4.81 -15.87
C VAL A 123 -7.56 -5.04 -14.93
N PHE A 124 -7.47 -4.26 -13.85
CA PHE A 124 -6.41 -4.38 -12.85
C PHE A 124 -6.52 -5.65 -12.02
N GLU A 125 -7.74 -6.08 -11.68
CA GLU A 125 -7.96 -7.33 -10.95
C GLU A 125 -7.59 -8.55 -11.81
N THR A 126 -7.97 -8.54 -13.09
CA THR A 126 -7.60 -9.60 -14.03
C THR A 126 -6.09 -9.68 -14.19
N GLN A 127 -5.41 -8.53 -14.32
CA GLN A 127 -3.95 -8.49 -14.46
C GLN A 127 -3.26 -9.02 -13.20
N PHE A 128 -3.68 -8.58 -12.02
CA PHE A 128 -3.13 -9.09 -10.76
C PHE A 128 -3.29 -10.61 -10.65
N ARG A 129 -4.49 -11.13 -10.93
CA ARG A 129 -4.76 -12.57 -10.89
C ARG A 129 -3.91 -13.35 -11.90
N ARG A 130 -3.63 -12.77 -13.06
CA ARG A 130 -2.72 -13.37 -14.03
C ARG A 130 -1.29 -13.44 -13.48
N SER A 131 -0.75 -12.32 -13.01
CA SER A 131 0.61 -12.24 -12.48
C SER A 131 0.82 -13.16 -11.28
N VAL A 132 -0.13 -13.18 -10.33
CA VAL A 132 -0.03 -14.00 -9.12
C VAL A 132 -0.11 -15.51 -9.43
N SER A 133 -0.84 -15.90 -10.49
CA SER A 133 -0.97 -17.31 -10.88
C SER A 133 0.31 -17.89 -11.49
N SER A 134 1.12 -17.05 -12.14
CA SER A 134 2.41 -17.43 -12.71
C SER A 134 3.57 -17.26 -11.73
N TRP A 135 3.36 -16.55 -10.62
CA TRP A 135 4.43 -16.28 -9.65
C TRP A 135 4.70 -17.47 -8.73
N LYS A 136 5.97 -17.62 -8.34
CA LYS A 136 6.43 -18.60 -7.34
C LYS A 136 7.05 -17.86 -6.16
N PHE A 137 6.27 -17.70 -5.10
CA PHE A 137 6.70 -17.07 -3.85
C PHE A 137 7.78 -17.91 -3.17
N GLN A 138 8.88 -17.28 -2.76
CA GLN A 138 9.90 -17.92 -1.93
C GLN A 138 9.52 -17.89 -0.44
N LEU A 139 8.28 -18.29 -0.13
CA LEU A 139 7.73 -18.27 1.22
C LEU A 139 7.23 -19.67 1.62
N PRO A 140 7.27 -20.01 2.92
CA PRO A 140 6.74 -21.29 3.39
C PRO A 140 5.24 -21.42 3.10
N GLU A 141 4.80 -22.65 2.84
CA GLU A 141 3.38 -22.98 2.67
C GLU A 141 2.56 -22.58 3.91
N GLY A 142 1.34 -22.10 3.68
CA GLY A 142 0.43 -21.67 4.73
C GLY A 142 0.62 -20.22 5.16
N ASN A 143 1.69 -19.54 4.73
CA ASN A 143 1.82 -18.11 4.96
C ASN A 143 0.72 -17.32 4.27
N ILE A 144 0.31 -16.24 4.93
CA ILE A 144 -0.68 -15.30 4.43
C ILE A 144 0.03 -13.96 4.27
N ILE A 145 0.04 -13.45 3.04
CA ILE A 145 0.63 -12.15 2.73
C ILE A 145 -0.43 -11.20 2.17
N ILE A 146 -0.27 -9.92 2.47
CA ILE A 146 -1.13 -8.86 1.94
C ILE A 146 -0.30 -8.09 0.92
N ILE A 147 -0.78 -8.05 -0.32
CA ILE A 147 -0.09 -7.41 -1.44
C ILE A 147 -0.86 -6.14 -1.83
N PRO A 148 -0.40 -4.95 -1.39
CA PRO A 148 -0.92 -3.68 -1.87
C PRO A 148 -0.29 -3.33 -3.24
N VAL A 149 -1.14 -3.06 -4.23
CA VAL A 149 -0.72 -2.66 -5.58
C VAL A 149 -1.38 -1.32 -5.92
N SER A 150 -0.55 -0.39 -6.40
CA SER A 150 -0.97 0.93 -6.86
C SER A 150 -0.60 1.03 -8.35
N PHE A 151 -1.62 1.03 -9.21
CA PHE A 151 -1.44 1.29 -10.62
C PHE A 151 -1.56 2.80 -10.84
N ARG A 152 -0.42 3.45 -11.00
CA ARG A 152 -0.29 4.89 -11.30
C ARG A 152 0.50 5.08 -12.58
N ILE A 153 0.20 6.15 -13.29
CA ILE A 153 0.94 6.57 -14.47
C ILE A 153 1.92 7.63 -13.97
N GLU A 154 3.22 7.38 -14.16
CA GLU A 154 4.23 8.40 -13.89
C GLU A 154 3.95 9.61 -14.78
N SER A 155 3.70 10.76 -14.16
CA SER A 155 3.71 12.03 -14.87
C SER A 155 5.15 12.44 -15.03
N ASP A 156 5.64 12.49 -16.27
CA ASP A 156 6.89 13.18 -16.60
C ASP A 156 6.70 14.67 -16.25
N GLU A 157 7.19 15.10 -15.09
CA GLU A 157 7.37 16.52 -14.76
C GLU A 157 8.65 17.08 -15.38
#